data_AF-A0A847ZS02-F1
#
_entry.id   AF-A0A847ZS02-F1
#
_cell.length_a   1.000
_cell.length_b   1.000
_cell.length_c   1.000
_cell.angle_alpha   90.00
_cell.angle_beta   90.00
_cell.angle_gamma   90.00
#
_symmetry.space_group_name_H-M   'P 1'
#
loop_
_entity.id
_entity.type
_entity.pdbx_description
1 polymer ?
#
loop_
_entity_poly.entity_id
_entity_poly.type
_entity_poly.pdbx_seq_one_letter_code
_entity_poly.pdbx_strand_id
1 'polypeptide(L)'
;MTMRLKIHHDTHYAYDTAPSYLVQRLHLTPVDFEGQKTISWAIKAPGMDASLCHIDGFGNITHLVTVSGHTGGLTISAIGEVETRDTAGVVRGLVHPLPDAVYRPKAVVIRGFSANPPSRC
;
A
#
# COMPACT_ATOMS: atom_id res chain seq x y z
N MET A 1 4.68 24.63 -9.07
CA MET A 1 4.34 25.04 -7.69
C MET A 1 4.35 23.80 -6.83
N THR A 2 4.86 23.87 -5.60
CA THR A 2 4.85 22.75 -4.65
C THR A 2 3.80 23.00 -3.57
N MET A 3 3.21 21.93 -3.02
CA MET A 3 2.21 21.96 -1.96
C MET A 3 2.67 21.12 -0.77
N ARG A 4 2.52 21.63 0.45
CA ARG A 4 2.76 20.88 1.70
C ARG A 4 1.46 20.24 2.17
N LEU A 5 1.47 18.94 2.40
CA LEU A 5 0.37 18.20 3.02
C LEU A 5 0.79 17.71 4.40
N LYS A 6 -0.06 17.93 5.39
CA LYS A 6 0.03 17.29 6.70
C LYS A 6 -0.99 16.16 6.75
N ILE A 7 -0.51 14.95 7.02
CA ILE A 7 -1.29 13.72 6.97
C ILE A 7 -1.35 13.12 8.37
N HIS A 8 -2.56 12.74 8.77
CA HIS A 8 -2.83 11.90 9.93
C HIS A 8 -3.89 10.90 9.50
N HIS A 9 -3.53 9.62 9.49
CA HIS A 9 -4.44 8.52 9.23
C HIS A 9 -4.42 7.53 10.39
N ASP A 10 -5.59 7.24 10.95
CA ASP A 10 -5.77 6.24 12.00
C ASP A 10 -6.57 5.06 11.46
N THR A 11 -6.06 3.85 11.69
CA THR A 11 -6.77 2.60 11.47
C THR A 11 -7.11 1.97 12.81
N HIS A 12 -8.40 1.70 13.04
CA HIS A 12 -8.89 1.08 14.26
C HIS A 12 -9.40 -0.33 13.98
N TYR A 13 -8.83 -1.32 14.67
CA TYR A 13 -9.33 -2.69 14.70
C TYR A 13 -10.12 -2.91 15.99
N ALA A 14 -11.37 -3.34 15.84
CA ALA A 14 -12.18 -3.83 16.94
C ALA A 14 -12.29 -5.36 16.81
N TYR A 15 -12.01 -6.08 17.89
CA TYR A 15 -12.09 -7.53 17.94
C TYR A 15 -13.13 -7.94 18.97
N ASP A 16 -14.06 -8.82 18.59
CA ASP A 16 -14.98 -9.46 19.55
C ASP A 16 -14.22 -10.37 20.51
N THR A 17 -13.15 -11.00 20.03
CA THR A 17 -12.17 -11.74 20.83
C THR A 17 -10.79 -11.46 20.29
N ALA A 18 -9.99 -10.71 21.05
CA ALA A 18 -8.65 -10.33 20.65
C ALA A 18 -7.71 -11.56 20.56
N PRO A 19 -6.95 -11.73 19.46
CA PRO A 19 -5.96 -12.78 19.38
C PRO A 19 -4.84 -12.53 20.41
N SER A 20 -4.33 -13.61 21.01
CA SER A 20 -3.21 -13.53 21.97
C SER A 20 -1.88 -13.15 21.29
N TYR A 21 -1.79 -13.34 19.98
CA TYR A 21 -0.63 -13.02 19.17
C TYR A 21 -1.06 -12.61 17.76
N LEU A 22 -0.53 -11.48 17.29
CA LEU A 22 -0.86 -10.87 16.00
C LEU A 22 0.42 -10.43 15.30
N VAL A 23 0.51 -10.74 14.00
CA VAL A 23 1.56 -10.23 13.12
C VAL A 23 0.91 -9.40 12.03
N GLN A 24 1.36 -8.16 11.86
CA GLN A 24 0.86 -7.25 10.84
C GLN A 24 1.99 -6.74 9.95
N ARG A 25 1.69 -6.71 8.65
CA ARG A 25 2.56 -6.10 7.65
C ARG A 25 2.00 -4.73 7.28
N LEU A 26 2.76 -3.67 7.56
CA LEU A 26 2.34 -2.29 7.36
C LEU A 26 3.09 -1.68 6.17
N HIS A 27 2.33 -1.30 5.14
CA HIS A 27 2.82 -0.50 4.00
C HIS A 27 2.35 0.94 4.16
N LEU A 28 2.75 1.56 5.27
CA LEU A 28 2.26 2.88 5.69
C LEU A 28 3.31 3.98 5.56
N THR A 29 4.45 3.70 4.91
CA THR A 29 5.50 4.70 4.66
C THR A 29 5.39 5.19 3.21
N PRO A 30 5.25 6.51 2.97
CA PRO A 30 5.23 7.07 1.63
C PRO A 30 6.55 6.83 0.91
N VAL A 31 6.47 6.70 -0.42
CA VAL A 31 7.63 6.58 -1.30
C VAL A 31 7.89 7.94 -1.95
N ASP A 32 9.16 8.33 -2.00
CA ASP A 32 9.61 9.55 -2.65
C ASP A 32 9.79 9.33 -4.16
N PHE A 33 9.38 10.33 -4.94
CA PHE A 33 9.58 10.39 -6.40
C PHE A 33 9.52 11.85 -6.86
N GLU A 34 9.65 12.14 -8.16
CA GLU A 34 9.73 13.54 -8.63
C GLU A 34 8.50 14.40 -8.27
N GLY A 35 7.33 13.78 -8.11
CA GLY A 35 6.08 14.45 -7.75
C GLY A 35 5.81 14.50 -6.24
N GLN A 36 6.57 13.78 -5.40
CA GLN A 36 6.34 13.75 -3.96
C GLN A 36 7.63 13.55 -3.15
N LYS A 37 7.78 14.33 -2.08
CA LYS A 37 8.91 14.20 -1.15
C LYS A 37 8.46 14.17 0.31
N THR A 38 8.87 13.16 1.04
CA THR A 38 8.60 13.03 2.47
C THR A 38 9.49 13.98 3.26
N ILE A 39 8.90 14.77 4.16
CA ILE A 39 9.65 15.70 5.03
C ILE A 39 9.74 15.16 6.45
N SER A 40 8.64 14.63 6.96
CA SER A 40 8.60 13.93 8.22
C SER A 40 7.59 12.80 8.13
N TRP A 41 7.87 11.67 8.75
CA TRP A 41 6.94 10.56 8.80
C TRP A 41 7.19 9.72 10.05
N ALA A 42 6.11 9.29 10.67
CA ALA A 42 6.11 8.38 11.80
C ALA A 42 4.91 7.45 11.68
N ILE A 43 5.14 6.17 11.99
CA ILE A 43 4.07 5.21 12.19
C ILE A 43 4.05 4.86 13.67
N LYS A 44 2.90 4.97 14.30
CA LYS A 44 2.67 4.56 15.69
C LYS A 44 1.80 3.31 15.68
N ALA A 45 2.33 2.23 16.21
CA ALA A 45 1.61 0.97 16.40
C ALA A 45 2.20 0.23 17.61
N PRO A 46 1.41 -0.55 18.35
CA PRO A 46 1.96 -1.49 19.32
C PRO A 46 2.97 -2.42 18.67
N GLY A 47 4.13 -2.63 19.32
CA GLY A 47 5.20 -3.46 18.77
C GLY A 47 6.06 -2.80 17.67
N MET A 48 5.81 -1.53 17.32
CA MET A 48 6.58 -0.84 16.28
C MET A 48 8.08 -0.74 16.62
N ASP A 49 8.43 -0.50 17.89
CA ASP A 49 9.82 -0.34 18.32
C ASP A 49 10.68 -1.60 18.10
N ALA A 50 10.03 -2.78 18.05
CA ALA A 50 10.66 -4.06 17.77
C ALA A 50 10.36 -4.58 16.35
N SER A 51 9.82 -3.74 15.48
CA SER A 51 9.41 -4.15 14.14
C SER A 51 10.61 -4.42 13.23
N LEU A 52 10.42 -5.34 12.28
CA LEU A 52 11.36 -5.56 11.20
C LEU A 52 10.99 -4.64 10.03
N CYS A 53 11.91 -3.77 9.63
CA CYS A 53 11.76 -2.92 8.46
C CYS A 53 12.55 -3.50 7.27
N HIS A 54 11.91 -3.61 6.11
CA HIS A 54 12.56 -4.01 4.86
C HIS A 54 11.87 -3.37 3.65
N ILE A 55 12.53 -3.43 2.48
CA ILE A 55 11.94 -3.06 1.20
C ILE A 55 11.43 -4.34 0.54
N ASP A 56 10.15 -4.38 0.18
CA ASP A 56 9.55 -5.54 -0.48
C ASP A 56 9.92 -5.62 -1.98
N GLY A 57 9.49 -6.70 -2.64
CA GLY A 57 9.76 -6.90 -4.06
C GLY A 57 9.13 -5.85 -4.98
N PHE A 58 8.24 -4.97 -4.50
CA PHE A 58 7.63 -3.88 -5.27
C PHE A 58 8.30 -2.53 -5.02
N GLY A 59 9.24 -2.46 -4.07
CA GLY A 59 9.90 -1.21 -3.66
C GLY A 59 9.22 -0.52 -2.47
N ASN A 60 8.23 -1.15 -1.83
CA ASN A 60 7.54 -0.56 -0.67
C ASN A 60 8.38 -0.74 0.60
N ILE A 61 8.51 0.33 1.38
CA ILE A 61 9.02 0.22 2.75
C ILE A 61 7.95 -0.45 3.61
N THR A 62 8.31 -1.59 4.16
CA THR A 62 7.42 -2.52 4.84
C THR A 62 7.87 -2.75 6.27
N HIS A 63 6.96 -2.54 7.22
CA HIS A 63 7.18 -2.84 8.64
C HIS A 63 6.42 -4.09 9.02
N LEU A 64 7.11 -5.10 9.53
CA LEU A 64 6.51 -6.29 10.11
C LEU A 64 6.44 -6.11 11.63
N VAL A 65 5.24 -5.93 12.13
CA VAL A 65 4.95 -5.62 13.53
C VAL A 65 4.36 -6.86 14.19
N THR A 66 4.89 -7.22 15.35
CA THR A 66 4.36 -8.28 16.19
C THR A 66 3.74 -7.70 17.44
N VAL A 67 2.50 -8.07 17.73
CA VAL A 67 1.76 -7.65 18.92
C VAL A 67 1.38 -8.90 19.70
N SER A 68 1.85 -8.99 20.94
CA SER A 68 1.52 -10.08 21.86
C SER A 68 0.74 -9.56 23.06
N GLY A 69 -0.21 -10.36 23.54
CA GLY A 69 -0.95 -10.08 24.78
C GLY A 69 -1.81 -8.81 24.73
N HIS A 70 -2.21 -8.32 23.56
CA HIS A 70 -3.12 -7.18 23.49
C HIS A 70 -4.52 -7.61 23.93
N THR A 71 -5.21 -6.72 24.64
CA THR A 71 -6.60 -6.91 25.04
C THR A 71 -7.45 -5.83 24.38
N GLY A 72 -8.55 -6.25 23.76
CA GLY A 72 -9.46 -5.33 23.04
C GLY A 72 -8.91 -4.85 21.70
N GLY A 73 -9.25 -3.61 21.35
CA GLY A 73 -8.96 -3.01 20.04
C GLY A 73 -7.51 -2.58 19.85
N LEU A 74 -7.14 -2.37 18.59
CA LEU A 74 -5.81 -1.95 18.16
C LEU A 74 -5.91 -0.70 17.29
N THR A 75 -5.11 0.33 17.58
CA THR A 75 -5.01 1.53 16.75
C THR A 75 -3.62 1.64 16.15
N ILE A 76 -3.56 1.94 14.85
CA ILE A 76 -2.34 2.21 14.10
C ILE A 76 -2.47 3.60 13.49
N SER A 77 -1.48 4.46 13.70
CA SER A 77 -1.46 5.82 13.19
C SER A 77 -0.30 6.02 12.23
N ALA A 78 -0.57 6.58 11.05
CA ALA A 78 0.45 7.07 10.12
C ALA A 78 0.36 8.60 10.07
N ILE A 79 1.44 9.28 10.48
CA ILE A 79 1.44 10.72 10.74
C ILE A 79 2.69 11.34 10.11
N GLY A 80 2.53 12.43 9.37
CA GLY A 80 3.69 13.13 8.83
C GLY A 80 3.34 14.23 7.84
N GLU A 81 4.35 14.71 7.14
CA GLU A 81 4.23 15.76 6.15
C GLU A 81 4.94 15.39 4.84
N VAL A 82 4.25 15.60 3.71
CA VAL A 82 4.80 15.37 2.36
C VAL A 82 4.71 16.61 1.50
N GLU A 83 5.69 16.80 0.62
CA GLU A 83 5.63 17.78 -0.46
C GLU A 83 5.01 17.08 -1.63
N THR A 84 4.16 17.79 -2.35
CA THR A 84 3.70 17.32 -3.64
C THR A 84 3.94 18.40 -4.69
N ARG A 85 4.13 17.96 -5.92
CA ARG A 85 4.17 18.80 -7.10
C ARG A 85 3.25 18.16 -8.13
N ASP A 86 2.39 18.97 -8.73
CA ASP A 86 1.60 18.51 -9.86
C ASP A 86 2.52 18.21 -11.06
N THR A 87 2.44 16.97 -11.55
CA THR A 87 3.17 16.45 -12.70
C THR A 87 2.23 16.14 -13.88
N ALA A 88 1.02 16.69 -13.87
CA ALA A 88 -0.04 16.43 -14.85
C ALA A 88 -0.36 14.93 -15.00
N GLY A 89 -0.30 14.20 -13.89
CA GLY A 89 -0.55 12.76 -13.84
C GLY A 89 0.63 11.87 -14.27
N VAL A 90 1.79 12.43 -14.63
CA VAL A 90 2.96 11.65 -15.04
C VAL A 90 3.85 11.34 -13.83
N VAL A 91 4.07 10.06 -13.53
CA VAL A 91 4.98 9.63 -12.46
C VAL A 91 6.38 9.42 -13.04
N ARG A 92 7.39 10.07 -12.43
CA ARG A 92 8.80 9.99 -12.82
C ARG A 92 9.68 9.81 -11.59
N GLY A 93 10.83 9.18 -11.77
CA GLY A 93 11.79 8.93 -10.70
C GLY A 93 11.33 7.96 -9.62
N LEU A 94 10.13 7.35 -9.77
CA LEU A 94 9.69 6.28 -8.90
C LEU A 94 10.53 5.04 -9.23
N VAL A 95 11.35 4.60 -8.29
CA VAL A 95 12.13 3.38 -8.44
C VAL A 95 11.17 2.20 -8.28
N HIS A 96 11.02 1.42 -9.34
CA HIS A 96 10.26 0.20 -9.30
C HIS A 96 11.14 -1.00 -9.72
N PRO A 97 11.38 -1.98 -8.82
CA PRO A 97 12.34 -3.06 -9.07
C PRO A 97 11.83 -4.19 -9.98
N LEU A 98 10.52 -4.32 -10.24
CA LEU A 98 10.00 -5.38 -11.11
C LEU A 98 9.85 -4.89 -12.56
N PRO A 99 9.82 -5.81 -13.53
CA PRO A 99 9.49 -5.45 -14.90
C PRO A 99 8.04 -4.96 -15.04
N ASP A 100 7.82 -3.96 -15.90
CA ASP A 100 6.48 -3.42 -16.23
C ASP A 100 5.44 -4.49 -16.58
N ALA A 101 5.89 -5.62 -17.15
CA ALA A 101 5.03 -6.74 -17.52
C ALA A 101 4.24 -7.31 -16.33
N VAL A 102 4.74 -7.18 -15.10
CA VAL A 102 4.05 -7.63 -13.88
C VAL A 102 2.76 -6.85 -13.64
N TYR A 103 2.71 -5.57 -14.03
CA TYR A 103 1.54 -4.71 -13.84
C TYR A 103 0.56 -4.70 -14.99
N ARG A 104 0.93 -5.30 -16.12
CA ARG A 104 0.03 -5.35 -17.27
C ARG A 104 -1.12 -6.30 -16.94
N PRO A 105 -2.38 -5.84 -17.00
CA PRO A 105 -3.50 -6.75 -16.86
C PRO A 105 -3.39 -7.84 -17.93
N LYS A 106 -3.66 -9.09 -17.56
CA LYS A 106 -3.78 -10.17 -18.54
C LYS A 106 -4.95 -9.82 -19.45
N ALA A 107 -4.69 -9.71 -20.75
CA ALA A 107 -5.74 -9.55 -21.73
C ALA A 107 -6.71 -10.73 -21.60
N VAL A 108 -7.96 -10.44 -21.24
CA VAL A 108 -9.03 -11.43 -21.32
C VAL A 108 -9.35 -11.59 -22.78
N VAL A 109 -8.96 -12.72 -23.36
CA VAL A 109 -9.41 -13.11 -24.70
C VAL A 109 -10.86 -13.54 -24.57
N ILE A 110 -11.79 -12.66 -24.90
CA ILE A 110 -13.19 -13.06 -25.12
C ILE A 110 -13.19 -13.87 -26.42
N ARG A 111 -13.24 -15.19 -26.33
CA ARG A 111 -13.48 -16.04 -27.50
C ARG A 111 -14.84 -15.66 -28.08
N GLY A 112 -14.84 -15.07 -29.27
CA GLY A 112 -16.06 -14.75 -30.00
C GLY A 112 -16.93 -16.00 -30.15
N PHE A 113 -18.22 -15.86 -29.85
CA PHE A 113 -19.21 -16.89 -30.09
C PHE A 113 -19.27 -17.13 -31.60
N SER A 114 -18.86 -18.32 -32.07
CA SER A 114 -19.09 -18.72 -33.45
C SER A 114 -20.59 -18.97 -33.60
N ALA A 115 -21.31 -18.01 -34.15
CA ALA A 115 -22.70 -18.21 -34.55
C ALA A 115 -22.72 -19.16 -35.75
N ASN A 116 -23.08 -20.42 -35.50
CA ASN A 116 -23.32 -21.37 -36.57
C ASN A 116 -24.65 -20.95 -37.26
N PRO A 117 -24.68 -20.70 -38.57
CA PRO A 117 -25.92 -20.32 -39.24
C PRO A 117 -26.92 -21.49 -39.19
N PRO A 118 -28.23 -21.21 -39.05
CA PRO A 118 -29.23 -22.28 -38.98
C PRO A 118 -29.25 -23.05 -40.31
N SER A 119 -29.14 -24.37 -40.21
CA SER A 119 -29.41 -25.30 -41.30
C SER A 119 -30.83 -25.07 -41.80
N ARG A 120 -30.97 -24.72 -43.09
CA ARG A 120 -32.26 -24.68 -43.77
C ARG A 120 -32.83 -26.09 -43.88
N CYS A 121 -34.08 -26.27 -43.45
CA CYS A 121 -34.97 -27.30 -43.99
C CYS A 121 -35.72 -26.69 -45.19
#